data_AF-A0A3D2DRS8-F1
#
_entry.id   AF-A0A3D2DRS8-F1
#
_cell.length_a   1.000
_cell.length_b   1.000
_cell.length_c   1.000
_cell.angle_alpha   90.00
_cell.angle_beta   90.00
_cell.angle_gamma   90.00
#
_symmetry.space_group_name_H-M   'P 1'
#
loop_
_entity.id
_entity.type
_entity.pdbx_description
1 polymer ?
#
loop_
_entity_poly.entity_id
_entity_poly.type
_entity_poly.pdbx_seq_one_letter_code
_entity_poly.pdbx_strand_id
1 'polypeptide(L)' 'MMKGNKITALLYFIASLLFYISAILSFTSDGSMGVVDLCLGSCFLCLGATWLNKNKKDDDNK' A
#
# COMPACT_ATOMS: atom_id res chain seq x y z
N MET A 1 17.82 -15.57 5.67
CA MET A 1 16.90 -15.53 4.50
C MET A 1 16.01 -14.27 4.64
N MET A 2 16.47 -13.10 4.17
CA MET A 2 15.82 -11.78 4.38
C MET A 2 15.56 -11.05 3.04
N LYS A 3 15.09 -11.77 2.00
CA LYS A 3 14.90 -11.19 0.66
C LYS A 3 13.43 -11.09 0.23
N GLY A 4 12.50 -11.81 0.86
CA GLY A 4 11.06 -11.74 0.55
C GLY A 4 10.36 -10.47 1.05
N ASN A 5 11.02 -9.76 1.94
CA ASN A 5 10.40 -8.74 2.77
C ASN A 5 10.15 -7.43 1.99
N LYS A 6 11.17 -7.02 1.24
CA LYS A 6 11.13 -5.88 0.32
C LYS A 6 10.12 -6.08 -0.82
N ILE A 7 9.98 -7.32 -1.30
CA ILE A 7 8.99 -7.68 -2.33
C ILE A 7 7.57 -7.50 -1.77
N THR A 8 7.33 -7.92 -0.53
CA THR A 8 6.03 -7.76 0.14
C THR A 8 5.66 -6.27 0.26
N ALA A 9 6.57 -5.41 0.74
CA ALA A 9 6.32 -3.97 0.80
C ALA A 9 6.06 -3.35 -0.59
N LEU A 10 6.80 -3.81 -1.61
CA LEU A 10 6.59 -3.37 -3.00
C LEU A 10 5.20 -3.76 -3.53
N LEU A 11 4.73 -4.98 -3.22
CA LEU A 11 3.39 -5.44 -3.59
C LEU A 11 2.30 -4.60 -2.93
N TYR A 12 2.44 -4.24 -1.64
CA TYR A 12 1.51 -3.33 -0.95
C TYR A 12 1.48 -1.93 -1.58
N PHE A 13 2.65 -1.43 -2.01
CA PHE A 13 2.75 -0.14 -2.70
C PHE A 13 2.08 -0.18 -4.08
N ILE A 14 2.34 -1.22 -4.87
CA ILE A 14 1.70 -1.42 -6.19
C ILE A 14 0.19 -1.56 -6.02
N ALA A 15 -0.28 -2.37 -5.06
CA ALA A 15 -1.72 -2.51 -4.77
C ALA A 15 -2.38 -1.17 -4.40
N SER A 16 -1.71 -0.35 -3.58
CA SER A 16 -2.19 1.00 -3.23
C SER A 16 -2.33 1.89 -4.47
N LEU A 17 -1.37 1.83 -5.39
CA LEU A 17 -1.43 2.60 -6.65
C LEU A 17 -2.57 2.16 -7.56
N LEU A 18 -2.81 0.84 -7.70
CA LEU A 18 -3.92 0.34 -8.51
C LEU A 18 -5.29 0.77 -7.95
N PHE A 19 -5.44 0.70 -6.63
CA PHE A 19 -6.63 1.23 -5.94
C PHE A 19 -6.73 2.74 -6.14
N TYR A 20 -5.64 3.51 -6.04
CA TYR A 20 -5.72 4.95 -6.27
C TYR A 20 -6.15 5.32 -7.70
N ILE A 21 -5.68 4.59 -8.71
CA ILE A 21 -6.09 4.79 -10.11
C ILE A 21 -7.57 4.39 -10.31
N SER A 22 -8.01 3.30 -9.68
CA SER A 22 -9.43 2.89 -9.68
C SER A 22 -10.31 3.91 -8.98
N ALA A 23 -9.86 4.48 -7.85
CA ALA A 23 -10.53 5.55 -7.14
C ALA A 23 -10.76 6.78 -8.04
N ILE A 24 -9.73 7.20 -8.78
CA ILE A 24 -9.81 8.35 -9.71
C ILE A 24 -10.78 8.05 -10.85
N LEU A 25 -10.71 6.84 -11.42
CA LEU A 25 -11.61 6.42 -12.51
C LEU A 25 -13.06 6.29 -12.03
N SER A 26 -13.26 5.74 -10.83
CA SER A 26 -14.56 5.62 -10.18
C SER A 26 -15.14 6.99 -9.81
N PHE A 27 -14.28 7.95 -9.43
CA PHE A 27 -14.68 9.36 -9.25
C PHE A 27 -15.21 10.00 -10.53
N THR A 28 -14.68 9.58 -11.69
CA THR A 28 -15.10 10.09 -13.00
C THR A 28 -16.43 9.49 -13.47
N SER A 29 -16.76 8.26 -13.05
CA SER A 29 -17.98 7.56 -13.46
C SER A 29 -19.14 7.70 -12.48
N ASP A 30 -18.91 7.48 -11.19
CA ASP A 30 -19.92 7.52 -10.11
C ASP A 30 -19.20 7.70 -8.77
N GLY A 31 -19.09 8.95 -8.32
CA GLY A 31 -18.19 9.38 -7.24
C GLY A 31 -18.38 8.74 -5.85
N SER A 32 -19.43 7.95 -5.63
CA SER A 32 -19.71 7.33 -4.34
C SER A 32 -18.81 6.12 -4.03
N MET A 33 -18.33 5.38 -5.03
CA MET A 33 -17.45 4.22 -4.80
C MET A 33 -15.96 4.58 -4.75
N GLY A 34 -15.56 5.69 -5.40
CA GLY A 34 -14.16 6.13 -5.43
C GLY A 34 -13.59 6.52 -4.06
N VAL A 35 -14.42 7.01 -3.14
CA VAL A 35 -13.98 7.35 -1.76
C VAL A 35 -13.55 6.10 -0.98
N VAL A 36 -14.28 5.00 -1.15
CA VAL A 36 -13.98 3.72 -0.48
C VAL A 36 -12.64 3.19 -0.98
N ASP A 37 -12.43 3.30 -2.29
CA ASP A 37 -11.22 2.89 -2.99
C ASP A 37 -9.99 3.73 -2.53
N LEU A 38 -10.14 5.04 -2.40
CA LEU A 38 -9.10 5.92 -1.87
C LEU A 38 -8.75 5.62 -0.40
N CYS A 39 -9.76 5.26 0.40
CA CYS A 39 -9.59 4.88 1.80
C CYS A 39 -8.86 3.54 1.94
N LEU A 40 -9.24 2.54 1.13
CA LEU A 40 -8.57 1.24 1.05
C LEU A 40 -7.11 1.36 0.61
N GLY A 41 -6.82 2.19 -0.40
CA GLY A 41 -5.46 2.49 -0.83
C GLY A 41 -4.59 3.10 0.29
N SER A 42 -5.15 4.02 1.08
CA SER A 42 -4.44 4.65 2.21
C SER A 42 -4.11 3.64 3.32
N CYS A 43 -5.05 2.75 3.64
CA CYS A 43 -4.84 1.67 4.61
C CYS A 43 -3.75 0.68 4.15
N PHE A 44 -3.75 0.30 2.86
CA PHE A 44 -2.71 -0.55 2.28
C PHE A 44 -1.33 0.12 2.30
N LEU A 45 -1.26 1.43 2.05
CA LEU A 45 -0.02 2.19 2.16
C LEU A 45 0.50 2.21 3.61
N CYS A 46 -0.38 2.43 4.59
CA CYS A 46 -0.03 2.38 6.01
C CYS A 46 0.43 0.99 6.47
N LEU A 47 -0.21 -0.08 5.99
CA LEU A 47 0.22 -1.46 6.22
C LEU A 47 1.59 -1.72 5.58
N GLY A 48 1.79 -1.33 4.33
CA GLY A 48 3.08 -1.43 3.64
C GLY A 48 4.20 -0.67 4.36
N ALA A 49 3.93 0.54 4.85
CA ALA A 49 4.87 1.35 5.61
C ALA A 49 5.19 0.78 7.00
N THR A 50 4.19 0.26 7.71
CA THR A 50 4.38 -0.45 8.99
C THR A 50 5.22 -1.71 8.79
N TRP A 51 4.92 -2.46 7.74
CA TRP A 51 5.63 -3.67 7.37
C TRP A 51 7.10 -3.34 7.02
N LEU A 52 7.33 -2.29 6.23
CA LEU A 52 8.67 -1.78 5.90
C LEU A 52 9.45 -1.31 7.15
N ASN A 53 8.80 -0.57 8.06
CA ASN A 53 9.42 -0.08 9.30
C ASN A 53 9.80 -1.22 10.26
N LYS A 54 8.97 -2.26 10.34
CA LYS A 54 9.26 -3.43 11.19
C LYS A 54 10.50 -4.21 10.71
N ASN A 55 10.84 -4.10 9.43
CA ASN A 55 12.05 -4.73 8.86
C ASN A 55 13.32 -3.90 9.08
N LYS A 56 13.24 -2.56 9.12
CA LYS A 56 14.41 -1.72 9.41
C LYS A 56 14.98 -1.92 10.82
N LYS A 57 14.17 -2.36 11.80
CA LYS A 57 14.62 -2.62 13.18
C LYS A 57 15.45 -3.91 13.32
N ASP A 58 15.46 -4.79 12.32
CA ASP A 58 16.23 -6.04 12.36
C ASP A 58 17.65 -5.85 11.77
N ASP A 59 17.85 -4.85 10.91
CA ASP A 59 19.15 -4.53 10.28
C ASP A 59 20.04 -3.57 11.11
N ASP A 60 19.49 -2.90 12.13
CA ASP A 60 20.24 -1.97 13.02
C ASP A 60 20.80 -2.66 14.29
N ASN A 61 20.46 -3.93 14.51
CA ASN A 61 21.01 -4.76 15.58
C ASN A 61 21.93 -5.86 15.02
N LYS A 62 22.95 -5.47 14.26
CA LYS A 62 24.04 -6.37 13.89
C LYS A 62 25.39 -5.66 13.90
#